data_AF-A0A3M2E3H3-F1
#
_entry.id   AF-A0A3M2E3H3-F1
#
_cell.length_a   1.000
_cell.length_b   1.000
_cell.length_c   1.000
_cell.angle_alpha   90.00
_cell.angle_beta   90.00
_cell.angle_gamma   90.00
#
_symmetry.space_group_name_H-M   'P 1'
#
loop_
_entity.id
_entity.type
_entity.pdbx_description
1 polymer ?
#
loop_
_entity_poly.entity_id
_entity_poly.type
_entity_poly.pdbx_seq_one_letter_code
_entity_poly.pdbx_strand_id
1 'polypeptide(L)'
;ARQACMLTRTLVDTRTTDPAIAAATEDYLDRMRAEFAAAFAAARDRGEIPPDADPDRLARRYQAYVTALRVELHRGAPEEDIRALAEDMAAEIEALGRPR
;
A
#
# COMPACT_ATOMS: atom_id res chain seq x y z
N ALA A 1 -3.34 -23.86 -4.49
CA ALA A 1 -2.38 -23.64 -3.38
C ALA A 1 -2.38 -22.16 -3.04
N ARG A 2 -3.04 -21.75 -1.96
CA ARG A 2 -2.98 -20.38 -1.42
C ARG A 2 -1.59 -20.18 -0.83
N GLN A 3 -0.63 -19.76 -1.65
CA GLN A 3 0.65 -19.28 -1.14
C GLN A 3 0.31 -18.06 -0.27
N ALA A 4 0.42 -18.26 1.03
CA ALA A 4 0.43 -17.20 2.01
C ALA A 4 1.33 -16.08 1.49
N CYS A 5 0.89 -14.83 1.64
CA CYS A 5 1.74 -13.68 1.40
C CYS A 5 2.85 -13.72 2.47
N MET A 6 3.93 -14.43 2.17
CA MET A 6 5.07 -14.66 3.07
C MET A 6 5.73 -13.33 3.48
N LEU A 7 5.45 -12.21 2.83
CA LEU A 7 6.05 -10.91 3.12
C LEU A 7 5.72 -10.39 4.52
N THR A 8 4.44 -10.43 4.93
CA THR A 8 4.02 -9.83 6.22
C THR A 8 4.43 -10.71 7.41
N ARG A 9 4.34 -12.03 7.25
CA ARG A 9 4.81 -12.98 8.28
C ARG A 9 6.32 -12.97 8.41
N THR A 10 7.04 -12.91 7.29
CA THR A 10 8.50 -12.80 7.31
C THR A 10 8.94 -11.51 8.00
N LEU A 11 8.35 -10.35 7.68
CA LEU A 11 8.74 -9.09 8.33
C LEU A 11 8.56 -9.11 9.86
N VAL A 12 7.54 -9.81 10.37
CA VAL A 12 7.24 -9.91 11.81
C VAL A 12 8.02 -11.05 12.50
N ASP A 13 8.18 -12.23 11.87
CA ASP A 13 8.90 -13.40 12.44
C ASP A 13 10.44 -13.32 12.28
N THR A 14 10.96 -12.59 11.28
CA THR A 14 12.43 -12.58 10.97
C THR A 14 13.21 -11.41 11.55
N ARG A 15 12.56 -10.39 12.12
CA ARG A 15 13.27 -9.30 12.85
C ARG A 15 14.19 -9.82 13.97
N THR A 16 13.97 -11.05 14.42
CA THR A 16 14.77 -11.73 15.46
C THR A 16 15.52 -12.97 14.96
N THR A 17 15.31 -13.45 13.73
CA THR A 17 15.80 -14.79 13.31
C THR A 17 16.62 -14.80 12.01
N ASP A 18 16.43 -13.85 11.07
CA ASP A 18 17.25 -13.75 9.85
C ASP A 18 17.28 -12.31 9.27
N PRO A 19 18.35 -11.53 9.54
CA PRO A 19 18.43 -10.11 9.13
C PRO A 19 18.57 -9.91 7.62
N ALA A 20 19.06 -10.90 6.87
CA ALA A 20 19.22 -10.77 5.41
C ALA A 20 17.85 -10.79 4.71
N ILE A 21 16.92 -11.62 5.20
CA ILE A 21 15.56 -11.72 4.67
C ILE A 21 14.73 -10.46 5.02
N ALA A 22 14.92 -9.91 6.23
CA ALA A 22 14.29 -8.65 6.62
C ALA A 22 14.73 -7.48 5.70
N ALA A 23 16.03 -7.38 5.40
CA ALA A 23 16.56 -6.34 4.51
C ALA A 23 16.01 -6.45 3.08
N ALA A 24 15.95 -7.66 2.52
CA ALA A 24 15.36 -7.87 1.19
C ALA A 24 13.86 -7.52 1.14
N THR A 25 13.14 -7.75 2.24
CA THR A 25 11.72 -7.43 2.36
C THR A 25 11.50 -5.92 2.41
N GLU A 26 12.30 -5.19 3.19
CA GLU A 26 12.24 -3.73 3.25
C GLU A 26 12.60 -3.11 1.89
N ASP A 27 13.64 -3.59 1.19
CA ASP A 27 13.98 -3.13 -0.16
C ASP A 27 12.83 -3.33 -1.15
N TYR A 28 12.17 -4.48 -1.12
CA TYR A 28 11.00 -4.73 -1.95
C TYR A 28 9.84 -3.77 -1.65
N LEU A 29 9.57 -3.53 -0.36
CA LEU A 29 8.54 -2.59 0.09
C LEU A 29 8.88 -1.15 -0.31
N ASP A 30 10.15 -0.76 -0.29
CA ASP A 30 10.61 0.56 -0.71
C ASP A 30 10.52 0.74 -2.23
N ARG A 31 10.90 -0.27 -3.01
CA ARG A 31 10.74 -0.26 -4.47
C ARG A 31 9.27 -0.14 -4.88
N MET A 32 8.38 -0.90 -4.24
CA MET A 32 6.95 -0.80 -4.50
C MET A 32 6.41 0.61 -4.15
N ARG A 33 6.91 1.22 -3.07
CA ARG A 33 6.58 2.61 -2.71
C ARG A 33 7.01 3.60 -3.79
N ALA A 34 8.21 3.41 -4.33
CA ALA A 34 8.75 4.27 -5.38
C ALA A 34 7.89 4.23 -6.65
N GLU A 35 7.39 3.04 -7.03
CA GLU A 35 6.44 2.92 -8.15
C GLU A 35 5.14 3.68 -7.89
N PHE A 36 4.59 3.60 -6.67
CA PHE A 36 3.40 4.38 -6.30
C PHE A 36 3.69 5.89 -6.32
N ALA A 37 4.85 6.33 -5.83
CA ALA A 37 5.25 7.73 -5.83
C ALA A 37 5.37 8.27 -7.26
N ALA A 38 5.96 7.49 -8.17
CA ALA A 38 6.04 7.83 -9.58
C ALA A 38 4.65 7.98 -10.23
N ALA A 39 3.70 7.10 -9.89
CA ALA A 39 2.33 7.20 -10.38
C ALA A 39 1.62 8.47 -9.86
N PHE A 40 1.76 8.80 -8.57
CA PHE A 40 1.19 10.03 -8.02
C PHE A 40 1.85 11.30 -8.57
N ALA A 41 3.17 11.28 -8.82
CA ALA A 41 3.87 12.37 -9.46
C ALA A 41 3.34 12.60 -10.89
N ALA A 42 3.20 11.54 -11.68
CA ALA A 42 2.63 11.62 -13.02
C ALA A 42 1.18 12.16 -13.00
N ALA A 43 0.34 11.72 -12.06
CA ALA A 43 -1.02 12.23 -11.91
C ALA A 43 -1.03 13.74 -11.58
N ARG A 44 -0.16 14.19 -10.68
CA ARG A 44 -0.02 15.62 -10.34
C ARG A 44 0.45 16.43 -11.54
N ASP A 45 1.45 15.95 -12.26
CA ASP A 45 2.03 16.65 -13.41
C ASP A 45 1.03 16.75 -14.58
N ARG A 46 0.06 15.82 -14.66
CA ARG A 46 -1.10 15.88 -15.56
C ARG A 46 -2.27 16.72 -15.03
N GLY A 47 -2.18 17.24 -13.81
CA GLY A 47 -3.25 18.01 -13.16
C GLY A 47 -4.44 17.17 -12.70
N GLU A 48 -4.28 15.85 -12.59
CA GLU A 48 -5.33 14.93 -12.11
C GLU A 48 -5.50 14.96 -10.58
N ILE A 49 -4.51 15.49 -9.86
CA ILE A 49 -4.55 15.73 -8.41
C ILE A 49 -3.99 17.13 -8.12
N PRO A 50 -4.19 17.68 -6.90
CA PRO A 50 -3.79 19.04 -6.57
C PRO A 50 -2.28 19.27 -6.77
N PRO A 51 -1.86 20.46 -7.26
CA PRO A 51 -0.46 20.74 -7.53
C PRO A 51 0.41 20.77 -6.26
N ASP A 52 -0.19 20.97 -5.09
CA ASP A 52 0.46 20.92 -3.77
C ASP A 52 0.48 19.51 -3.15
N ALA A 53 -0.06 18.50 -3.85
CA ALA A 53 0.01 17.13 -3.41
C ALA A 53 1.45 16.61 -3.36
N ASP A 54 1.79 15.95 -2.24
CA ASP A 54 3.06 15.26 -2.02
C ASP A 54 2.96 13.78 -2.45
N PRO A 55 3.61 13.37 -3.56
CA PRO A 55 3.54 12.01 -4.09
C PRO A 55 4.13 10.96 -3.16
N ASP A 56 5.19 11.29 -2.41
CA ASP A 56 5.84 10.34 -1.49
C ASP A 56 4.94 10.06 -0.28
N ARG A 57 4.30 11.12 0.23
CA ARG A 57 3.31 10.99 1.31
C ARG A 57 2.07 10.22 0.84
N LEU A 58 1.62 10.44 -0.40
CA LEU A 58 0.54 9.69 -1.01
C LEU A 58 0.87 8.22 -1.21
N ALA A 59 2.06 7.91 -1.74
CA ALA A 59 2.56 6.56 -1.92
C ALA A 59 2.65 5.79 -0.60
N ARG A 60 3.18 6.42 0.45
CA ARG A 60 3.26 5.82 1.79
C ARG A 60 1.89 5.47 2.34
N ARG A 61 0.89 6.35 2.15
CA ARG A 61 -0.50 6.10 2.54
C ARG A 61 -1.13 4.95 1.74
N TYR A 62 -0.96 4.96 0.42
CA TYR A 62 -1.49 3.90 -0.44
C TYR A 62 -0.91 2.52 -0.10
N GLN A 63 0.40 2.44 0.16
CA GLN A 63 1.03 1.21 0.62
C GLN A 63 0.51 0.74 2.00
N ALA A 64 0.18 1.67 2.90
CA ALA A 64 -0.45 1.34 4.17
C ALA A 64 -1.85 0.71 3.97
N TYR A 65 -2.65 1.22 3.04
CA TYR A 65 -3.96 0.65 2.67
C TYR A 65 -3.81 -0.78 2.14
N VAL A 66 -2.92 -1.00 1.18
CA VAL A 66 -2.63 -2.35 0.65
C VAL A 66 -2.17 -3.29 1.77
N THR A 67 -1.38 -2.80 2.72
CA THR A 67 -0.91 -3.58 3.86
C THR A 67 -2.05 -3.95 4.80
N ALA A 68 -2.95 -3.00 5.13
CA ALA A 68 -4.11 -3.24 5.97
C ALA A 68 -5.05 -4.29 5.36
N LEU A 69 -5.36 -4.19 4.06
CA LEU A 69 -6.18 -5.17 3.34
C LEU A 69 -5.56 -6.58 3.41
N ARG A 70 -4.23 -6.68 3.26
CA ARG A 70 -3.52 -7.98 3.40
C ARG A 70 -3.62 -8.54 4.82
N VAL A 71 -3.58 -7.68 5.84
CA VAL A 71 -3.75 -8.10 7.24
C VAL A 71 -5.15 -8.61 7.49
N GLU A 72 -6.20 -7.91 7.03
CA GLU A 72 -7.59 -8.35 7.21
C GLU A 72 -7.88 -9.67 6.47
N LEU A 73 -7.36 -9.82 5.24
CA LEU A 73 -7.39 -11.10 4.51
C LEU A 73 -6.74 -12.23 5.31
N HIS A 74 -5.60 -11.96 5.97
CA HIS A 74 -4.90 -12.95 6.77
C HIS A 74 -5.65 -13.33 8.05
N ARG A 75 -6.37 -12.37 8.65
CA ARG A 75 -7.23 -12.59 9.82
C ARG A 75 -8.51 -13.37 9.49
N GLY A 76 -8.78 -13.61 8.21
CA GLY A 76 -9.99 -14.30 7.76
C GLY A 76 -11.24 -13.44 7.86
N ALA A 77 -11.09 -12.11 7.71
CA ALA A 77 -12.24 -11.22 7.63
C ALA A 77 -13.19 -11.64 6.48
N PRO A 78 -14.51 -11.45 6.63
CA PRO A 78 -15.47 -11.69 5.57
C PRO A 78 -15.09 -10.95 4.28
N GLU A 79 -15.28 -11.58 3.13
CA GLU A 79 -14.94 -10.98 1.83
C GLU A 79 -15.70 -9.66 1.59
N GLU A 80 -16.93 -9.57 2.08
CA GLU A 80 -17.74 -8.36 2.00
C GLU A 80 -17.14 -7.18 2.77
N ASP A 81 -16.59 -7.43 3.97
CA ASP A 81 -15.94 -6.41 4.79
C ASP A 81 -14.63 -5.93 4.16
N ILE A 82 -13.86 -6.86 3.59
CA ILE A 82 -12.60 -6.53 2.90
C ILE A 82 -12.87 -5.69 1.65
N ARG A 83 -13.92 -6.05 0.90
CA ARG A 83 -14.35 -5.27 -0.26
C ARG A 83 -14.80 -3.88 0.16
N ALA A 84 -15.65 -3.77 1.18
CA ALA A 84 -16.10 -2.47 1.68
C ALA A 84 -14.92 -1.58 2.11
N LEU A 85 -13.95 -2.15 2.85
CA LEU A 85 -12.74 -1.44 3.25
C LEU A 85 -11.90 -0.98 2.05
N ALA A 86 -11.77 -1.82 1.02
CA ALA A 86 -11.04 -1.47 -0.19
C ALA A 86 -11.72 -0.32 -0.96
N GLU A 87 -13.05 -0.34 -1.07
CA GLU A 87 -13.83 0.72 -1.70
C GLU A 87 -13.70 2.05 -0.93
N ASP A 88 -13.76 2.03 0.40
CA ASP A 88 -13.57 3.23 1.22
C ASP A 88 -12.18 3.84 1.01
N MET A 89 -11.14 3.01 1.04
CA MET A 89 -9.76 3.43 0.79
C MET A 89 -9.56 3.96 -0.64
N ALA A 90 -10.22 3.36 -1.63
CA ALA A 90 -10.18 3.83 -3.02
C ALA A 90 -10.87 5.19 -3.17
N ALA A 91 -12.05 5.36 -2.57
CA ALA A 91 -12.80 6.60 -2.61
C ALA A 91 -12.00 7.80 -2.05
N GLU A 92 -11.19 7.59 -1.01
CA GLU A 92 -10.29 8.63 -0.48
C GLU A 92 -9.20 9.06 -1.47
N ILE A 93 -8.67 8.12 -2.26
CA ILE A 93 -7.67 8.41 -3.29
C ILE A 93 -8.32 9.13 -4.48
N GLU A 94 -9.49 8.66 -4.92
CA GLU A 94 -10.26 9.30 -5.99
C GLU A 94 -10.69 10.73 -5.63
N ALA A 95 -11.00 10.98 -4.36
CA ALA A 95 -11.37 12.29 -3.86
C ALA A 95 -10.24 13.34 -4.02
N LEU A 96 -8.98 12.90 -4.22
CA LEU A 96 -7.89 13.81 -4.55
C LEU A 96 -8.11 14.50 -5.90
N GLY A 97 -8.64 13.78 -6.90
CA GLY A 97 -8.82 14.31 -8.24
C GLY A 97 -10.15 15.01 -8.51
N ARG A 98 -11.04 15.06 -7.51
CA ARG A 98 -12.31 15.78 -7.66
C ARG A 98 -12.04 17.28 -7.52
N PRO A 99 -12.47 18.12 -8.48
CA PRO A 99 -12.39 19.57 -8.32
C PRO A 99 -13.17 19.97 -7.06
N ARG A 100 -12.52 20.76 -6.19
CA ARG A 100 -13.17 21.40 -5.04
C ARG A 100 -14.05 22.56 -5.48
#